data_AF-A0A021XH96-F1
#
_entry.id   AF-A0A021XH96-F1
#
_cell.length_a   1.000
_cell.length_b   1.000
_cell.length_c   1.000
_cell.angle_alpha   90.00
_cell.angle_beta   90.00
_cell.angle_gamma   90.00
#
_symmetry.space_group_name_H-M   'P 1'
#
loop_
_entity.id
_entity.type
_entity.pdbx_description
1 polymer ?
#
loop_
_entity_poly.entity_id
_entity_poly.type
_entity_poly.pdbx_seq_one_letter_code
_entity_poly.pdbx_strand_id
1 'polypeptide(L)' 'MKFSLNGLYIESYTKCANCGVLIYEASAEDSARKKVHDGSIYCSEECVDWKLARDARRAKAAV' A
#
# COMPACT_ATOMS: atom_id res chain seq x y z
N MET A 1 -0.17 0.00 -18.63
CA MET A 1 -0.39 -1.45 -18.45
C MET A 1 0.75 -2.19 -19.12
N LYS A 2 1.47 -3.06 -18.40
CA LYS A 2 2.54 -3.89 -18.97
C LYS A 2 1.92 -5.25 -19.30
N PHE A 3 1.69 -5.53 -20.58
CA PHE A 3 1.19 -6.83 -21.02
C PHE A 3 2.23 -7.89 -20.70
N SER A 4 1.83 -8.98 -20.07
CA SER A 4 2.72 -10.13 -19.92
C SER A 4 2.78 -10.89 -21.25
N LEU A 5 3.90 -11.55 -21.52
CA LEU A 5 4.15 -12.27 -22.78
C LEU A 5 3.23 -13.49 -22.98
N ASN A 6 2.54 -13.95 -21.93
CA ASN A 6 1.59 -15.06 -22.02
C ASN A 6 0.14 -14.59 -22.27
N GLY A 7 -0.08 -13.29 -22.46
CA GLY A 7 -1.41 -12.72 -22.70
C GLY A 7 -2.25 -12.49 -21.44
N LEU A 8 -1.75 -12.84 -20.25
CA LEU A 8 -2.41 -12.57 -18.99
C LEU A 8 -2.00 -11.18 -18.46
N TYR A 9 -2.94 -10.47 -17.83
CA TYR A 9 -2.68 -9.19 -17.18
C TYR A 9 -3.31 -9.18 -15.79
N ILE A 10 -2.78 -8.31 -14.92
CA ILE A 10 -3.36 -8.08 -13.61
C ILE A 10 -4.54 -7.12 -13.79
N GLU A 11 -5.75 -7.60 -13.55
CA GLU A 11 -6.98 -6.84 -13.79
C GLU A 11 -7.21 -5.75 -12.74
N SER A 12 -6.79 -6.01 -11.49
CA SER A 12 -6.89 -5.06 -10.40
C SER A 12 -5.78 -5.26 -9.37
N TYR A 13 -5.31 -4.15 -8.82
CA TYR A 13 -4.41 -4.12 -7.68
C TYR A 13 -4.68 -2.86 -6.89
N THR A 14 -4.45 -2.92 -5.59
CA THR A 14 -4.36 -1.69 -4.78
C THR A 14 -2.90 -1.37 -4.52
N LYS A 15 -2.53 -0.09 -4.58
CA LYS A 15 -1.19 0.36 -4.26
C LYS A 15 -1.10 0.76 -2.79
N CYS A 16 -0.06 0.28 -2.09
CA CYS A 16 0.25 0.76 -0.75
C CYS A 16 0.49 2.28 -0.76
N ALA A 17 -0.22 3.02 0.09
CA ALA A 17 -0.13 4.47 0.19
C ALA A 17 1.24 4.95 0.72
N ASN A 18 2.00 4.08 1.37
CA ASN A 18 3.32 4.39 1.90
C ASN A 18 4.47 4.07 0.93
N CYS A 19 4.67 2.79 0.60
CA CYS A 19 5.85 2.32 -0.14
C CYS A 19 5.57 2.05 -1.63
N GLY A 20 4.30 2.05 -2.04
CA GLY A 20 3.93 1.85 -3.43
C GLY A 20 3.95 0.41 -3.94
N VAL A 21 4.18 -0.59 -3.08
CA VAL A 21 4.02 -2.00 -3.45
C VAL A 21 2.58 -2.27 -3.90
N LEU A 22 2.42 -3.22 -4.82
CA LEU A 22 1.12 -3.64 -5.33
C LEU A 22 0.58 -4.77 -4.46
N ILE A 23 -0.67 -4.64 -4.02
CA ILE A 23 -1.42 -5.61 -3.22
C ILE A 23 -2.49 -6.19 -4.13
N TYR A 24 -2.43 -7.50 -4.36
CA TYR A 24 -3.36 -8.20 -5.23
C TYR A 24 -4.47 -8.83 -4.39
N GLU A 25 -5.71 -8.37 -4.56
CA GLU A 25 -6.83 -8.80 -3.71
C GLU A 25 -7.23 -10.27 -3.88
N ALA A 26 -6.77 -10.91 -4.97
CA ALA A 26 -7.04 -12.32 -5.25
C ALA A 26 -6.20 -13.31 -4.43
N SER A 27 -5.16 -12.85 -3.71
CA SER A 27 -4.35 -13.73 -2.87
C SER A 27 -4.77 -13.63 -1.40
N ALA A 28 -4.96 -14.79 -0.75
CA ALA A 28 -5.31 -14.86 0.66
C ALA A 28 -4.18 -14.27 1.54
N GLU A 29 -2.92 -14.46 1.12
CA GLU A 29 -1.74 -13.92 1.81
C GLU A 29 -1.65 -12.39 1.74
N ASP A 30 -1.92 -11.77 0.59
CA ASP A 30 -1.89 -10.31 0.46
C ASP A 30 -3.08 -9.67 1.16
N SER A 31 -4.24 -10.31 1.09
CA SER A 31 -5.44 -9.87 1.81
C SER A 31 -5.23 -9.88 3.33
N ALA A 32 -4.52 -10.87 3.86
CA ALA A 32 -4.21 -10.96 5.29
C ALA A 32 -3.22 -9.87 5.77
N ARG A 33 -2.29 -9.45 4.91
CA ARG A 33 -1.28 -8.42 5.24
C ARG A 33 -1.78 -6.99 5.05
N LYS A 34 -2.82 -6.80 4.24
CA LYS A 34 -3.46 -5.51 3.99
C LYS A 34 -3.89 -4.84 5.29
N LYS A 35 -3.43 -3.60 5.50
CA LYS A 35 -3.88 -2.71 6.58
C LYS A 35 -4.66 -1.55 6.00
N VAL A 36 -5.71 -1.13 6.69
CA VAL A 36 -6.49 0.07 6.35
C VAL A 36 -6.33 1.06 7.49
N HIS A 37 -5.89 2.26 7.16
CA HIS A 37 -5.77 3.35 8.13
C HIS A 37 -6.14 4.67 7.46
N ASP A 38 -7.06 5.40 8.08
CA ASP A 38 -7.53 6.71 7.59
C ASP A 38 -7.96 6.67 6.10
N GLY A 39 -8.77 5.67 5.75
CA GLY A 39 -9.26 5.44 4.39
C GLY A 39 -8.21 4.99 3.36
N SER A 40 -6.94 4.89 3.76
CA SER A 40 -5.83 4.49 2.90
C SER A 40 -5.41 3.04 3.14
N ILE A 41 -4.90 2.39 2.09
CA ILE A 41 -4.49 0.97 2.12
C ILE A 41 -2.97 0.86 2.19
N TYR A 42 -2.48 -0.07 3.03
CA TYR A 42 -1.06 -0.32 3.28
C TYR A 42 -0.76 -1.83 3.24
N CYS A 43 0.48 -2.18 2.90
CA CYS A 43 0.90 -3.58 2.75
C CYS A 43 1.35 -4.26 4.05
N SER A 44 1.57 -3.48 5.11
CA SER A 44 2.02 -3.96 6.42
C SER A 44 1.77 -2.89 7.48
N GLU A 45 1.85 -3.29 8.75
CA GLU A 45 1.75 -2.37 9.89
C GLU A 45 2.87 -1.33 9.88
N GLU A 46 4.11 -1.76 9.59
CA GLU A 46 5.27 -0.87 9.51
C GLU A 46 5.06 0.28 8.52
N CYS A 47 4.33 0.04 7.43
CA CYS A 47 4.00 1.09 6.47
C CYS A 47 3.00 2.12 7.01
N VAL A 48 2.11 1.72 7.92
CA VAL A 48 1.23 2.64 8.65
C VAL A 48 2.08 3.48 9.61
N ASP A 49 2.94 2.84 10.40
CA ASP A 49 3.82 3.50 11.37
C ASP A 49 4.72 4.55 10.70
N TRP A 50 5.31 4.23 9.55
CA TRP A 50 6.17 5.17 8.83
C TRP A 50 5.41 6.38 8.29
N LYS A 51 4.14 6.21 7.90
CA LYS A 51 3.27 7.33 7.51
C LYS A 51 3.01 8.22 8.72
N LEU A 52 2.59 7.65 9.85
CA LEU A 52 2.33 8.38 11.09
C LEU A 52 3.58 9.15 11.58
N ALA A 53 4.75 8.50 11.58
CA ALA A 53 5.99 9.14 11.98
C ALA A 53 6.39 10.29 11.06
N ARG A 54 6.15 10.16 9.74
CA ARG A 54 6.41 11.23 8.77
C ARG A 54 5.48 12.42 8.97
N ASP A 55 4.19 12.16 9.17
CA ASP A 55 3.19 13.20 9.40
C ASP A 55 3.51 13.97 10.68
N ALA A 56 3.89 13.27 11.76
CA ALA A 56 4.33 13.89 13.00
C ALA A 56 5.57 14.80 12.81
N ARG A 57 6.58 14.34 12.06
CA ARG A 57 7.77 15.16 11.73
C ARG A 57 7.40 16.39 10.91
N ARG A 58 6.49 16.26 9.94
CA ARG A 58 6.02 17.37 9.10
C ARG A 58 5.23 18.40 9.92
N ALA A 59 4.34 17.95 10.80
CA ALA A 59 3.60 18.83 11.70
C ALA A 59 4.55 19.62 12.62
N LYS A 60 5.59 18.96 13.17
CA LYS A 60 6.61 19.62 14.00
C LYS A 60 7.45 20.64 13.23
N ALA A 61 7.71 20.42 11.94
CA ALA A 61 8.49 21.33 11.10
C ALA A 61 7.68 22.53 10.55
N ALA A 62 6.35 22.48 10.67
CA ALA A 62 5.44 23.54 10.23
C ALA A 62 5.10 24.55 11.35
N VAL A 63 5.66 24.36 12.55
CA VAL A 63 5.58 25.25 13.72
C VAL A 63 6.91 25.97 13.87
#